data_AF-A0A9E5L5V2-F1
#
_entry.id   AF-A0A9E5L5V2-F1
#
_cell.length_a   1.000
_cell.length_b   1.000
_cell.length_c   1.000
_cell.angle_alpha   90.00
_cell.angle_beta   90.00
_cell.angle_gamma   90.00
#
_symmetry.space_group_name_H-M   'P 1'
#
loop_
_entity.id
_entity.type
_entity.pdbx_description
1 polymer ?
#
loop_
_entity_poly.entity_id
_entity_poly.type
_entity_poly.pdbx_seq_one_letter_code
_entity_poly.pdbx_strand_id
1 'polypeptide(L)'
;MQNSEEIFSQTEADRPEYKAHKVFKELDRAIEFYDLLDFSVMGFATSGTKSIINIDSLLYSSIKSTLESIKMILQRGHIGDAFCLLRKYYDSCILNLYTNVYLENNKNEANLLIEDVVHWMDGTKKLPHDTFKSMRQYLQKFEKSKEILDLVFQDQNYELTRQRCNDHTHYNYFDNVLVNDNRLHFVDRIEQLNRFQNDLENIFVLHVSCIFHINNHYMMSGDYMDSLEYGIKPEEGSQYWVADFIQEIFDDVIKVKRPEIVEFIKKNTAMKLT
;
A
#
# COMPACT_ATOMS: atom_id res chain seq x y z
N MET A 1 -28.05 -37.84 15.39
CA MET A 1 -26.60 -37.77 15.10
C MET A 1 -26.25 -36.81 13.97
N GLN A 2 -27.15 -36.44 13.03
CA GLN A 2 -26.87 -35.43 12.00
C GLN A 2 -26.72 -33.98 12.54
N ASN A 3 -27.48 -33.58 13.56
CA ASN A 3 -27.40 -32.21 14.12
C ASN A 3 -26.12 -31.91 14.92
N SER A 4 -25.36 -32.91 15.37
CA SER A 4 -24.12 -32.66 16.12
C SER A 4 -22.95 -32.38 15.18
N GLU A 5 -22.89 -32.99 14.00
CA GLU A 5 -21.80 -32.77 13.03
C GLU A 5 -21.87 -31.39 12.35
N GLU A 6 -23.08 -30.85 12.12
CA GLU A 6 -23.25 -29.48 11.59
C GLU A 6 -22.83 -28.37 12.56
N ILE A 7 -22.90 -28.60 13.87
CA ILE A 7 -22.46 -27.61 14.88
C ILE A 7 -20.92 -27.59 14.98
N PHE A 8 -20.24 -28.69 14.66
CA PHE A 8 -18.77 -28.76 14.63
C PHE A 8 -18.15 -28.28 13.30
N SER A 9 -18.95 -27.93 12.29
CA SER A 9 -18.46 -27.41 11.00
C SER A 9 -18.47 -25.88 10.91
N GLN A 10 -19.22 -25.19 11.77
CA GLN A 10 -19.23 -23.73 11.80
C GLN A 10 -17.94 -23.16 12.39
N THR A 11 -17.36 -22.20 11.69
CA THR A 11 -16.18 -21.46 12.14
C THR A 11 -16.57 -20.08 12.67
N GLU A 12 -15.68 -19.44 13.40
CA GLU A 12 -15.85 -18.03 13.79
C GLU A 12 -16.01 -17.11 12.58
N ALA A 13 -15.44 -17.49 11.42
CA ALA A 13 -15.62 -16.75 10.17
C ALA A 13 -17.04 -16.87 9.60
N ASP A 14 -17.83 -17.85 10.05
CA ASP A 14 -19.21 -18.03 9.61
C ASP A 14 -20.21 -17.12 10.31
N ARG A 15 -19.79 -16.48 11.42
CA ARG A 15 -20.63 -15.59 12.21
C ARG A 15 -21.08 -14.38 11.38
N PRO A 16 -22.36 -13.97 11.47
CA PRO A 16 -22.88 -12.82 10.72
C PRO A 16 -22.08 -11.52 10.95
N GLU A 17 -21.71 -11.25 12.21
CA GLU A 17 -20.89 -10.08 12.59
C GLU A 17 -19.50 -10.09 11.92
N TYR A 18 -18.90 -11.27 11.76
CA TYR A 18 -17.61 -11.41 11.11
C TYR A 18 -17.75 -11.18 9.61
N LYS A 19 -18.70 -11.88 8.95
CA LYS A 19 -18.95 -11.75 7.50
C LYS A 19 -19.33 -10.33 7.07
N ALA A 20 -20.05 -9.61 7.92
CA ALA A 20 -20.48 -8.23 7.67
C ALA A 20 -19.44 -7.18 8.08
N HIS A 21 -18.27 -7.59 8.60
CA HIS A 21 -17.27 -6.65 9.08
C HIS A 21 -16.73 -5.76 7.95
N LYS A 22 -16.66 -4.45 8.20
CA LYS A 22 -16.31 -3.43 7.20
C LYS A 22 -14.91 -3.60 6.59
N VAL A 23 -13.98 -4.30 7.27
CA VAL A 23 -12.64 -4.63 6.76
C VAL A 23 -12.65 -5.27 5.36
N PHE A 24 -13.67 -6.08 5.03
CA PHE A 24 -13.75 -6.72 3.72
C PHE A 24 -14.02 -5.70 2.61
N LYS A 25 -14.83 -4.68 2.90
CA LYS A 25 -15.06 -3.55 1.99
C LYS A 25 -13.81 -2.70 1.83
N GLU A 26 -13.08 -2.44 2.90
CA GLU A 26 -11.82 -1.68 2.83
C GLU A 26 -10.73 -2.43 2.05
N LEU A 27 -10.67 -3.76 2.19
CA LEU A 27 -9.80 -4.58 1.35
C LEU A 27 -10.20 -4.52 -0.12
N ASP A 28 -11.49 -4.61 -0.43
CA ASP A 28 -11.98 -4.49 -1.81
C ASP A 28 -11.62 -3.14 -2.43
N ARG A 29 -11.86 -2.06 -1.68
CA ARG A 29 -11.47 -0.70 -2.09
C ARG A 29 -9.96 -0.58 -2.32
N ALA A 30 -9.13 -1.12 -1.44
CA ALA A 30 -7.68 -1.08 -1.60
C ALA A 30 -7.22 -1.93 -2.80
N ILE A 31 -7.77 -3.12 -2.99
CA ILE A 31 -7.47 -4.01 -4.13
C ILE A 31 -7.80 -3.32 -5.45
N GLU A 32 -9.01 -2.77 -5.57
CA GLU A 32 -9.45 -2.04 -6.76
C GLU A 32 -8.58 -0.81 -7.02
N PHE A 33 -8.25 -0.05 -5.98
CA PHE A 33 -7.37 1.10 -6.12
C PHE A 33 -5.99 0.73 -6.67
N TYR A 34 -5.34 -0.32 -6.14
CA TYR A 34 -4.04 -0.74 -6.65
C TYR A 34 -4.10 -1.33 -8.05
N ASP A 35 -5.23 -1.93 -8.45
CA ASP A 35 -5.45 -2.41 -9.82
C ASP A 35 -5.55 -1.25 -10.82
N LEU A 36 -6.32 -0.23 -10.49
CA LEU A 36 -6.45 0.98 -11.28
C LEU A 36 -5.14 1.77 -11.31
N LEU A 37 -4.44 1.87 -10.17
CA LEU A 37 -3.16 2.57 -10.08
C LEU A 37 -2.09 1.86 -10.92
N ASP A 38 -1.97 0.53 -10.82
CA ASP A 38 -1.08 -0.29 -11.67
C ASP A 38 -1.25 0.06 -13.15
N PHE A 39 -2.48 -0.03 -13.65
CA PHE A 39 -2.79 0.27 -15.04
C PHE A 39 -2.46 1.73 -15.40
N SER A 40 -2.85 2.69 -14.56
CA SER A 40 -2.66 4.12 -14.84
C SER A 40 -1.20 4.55 -14.91
N VAL A 41 -0.30 3.91 -14.16
CA VAL A 41 1.12 4.31 -14.12
C VAL A 41 2.00 3.51 -15.06
N MET A 42 1.50 2.41 -15.64
CA MET A 42 2.27 1.45 -16.43
C MET A 42 3.05 2.12 -17.58
N GLY A 43 2.45 3.13 -18.21
CA GLY A 43 3.03 3.86 -19.35
C GLY A 43 4.15 4.85 -18.98
N PHE A 44 4.33 5.20 -17.70
CA PHE A 44 5.41 6.10 -17.30
C PHE A 44 6.75 5.36 -17.23
N ALA A 45 7.71 5.78 -18.05
CA ALA A 45 9.03 5.15 -18.06
C ALA A 45 9.78 5.38 -16.72
N THR A 46 10.20 4.30 -16.06
CA THR A 46 11.06 4.39 -14.88
C THR A 46 12.53 4.55 -15.29
N SER A 47 13.00 5.80 -15.34
CA SER A 47 14.41 6.13 -15.58
C SER A 47 15.34 5.46 -14.55
N GLY A 48 16.53 5.03 -14.98
CA GLY A 48 17.49 4.31 -14.14
C GLY A 48 17.29 2.80 -14.09
N THR A 49 16.33 2.26 -14.86
CA THR A 49 16.01 0.83 -14.89
C THR A 49 16.08 0.27 -16.30
N LYS A 50 16.11 -1.07 -16.42
CA LYS A 50 16.02 -1.79 -17.70
C LYS A 50 14.57 -2.15 -18.08
N SER A 51 13.59 -1.75 -17.29
CA SER A 51 12.20 -2.14 -17.48
C SER A 51 11.59 -1.39 -18.66
N ILE A 52 10.81 -2.10 -19.48
CA ILE A 52 10.07 -1.50 -20.59
C ILE A 52 8.79 -0.82 -20.06
N ILE A 53 8.20 -1.37 -19.01
CA ILE A 53 7.05 -0.82 -18.29
C ILE A 53 7.48 -0.22 -16.96
N ASN A 54 6.65 0.63 -16.37
CA ASN A 54 6.92 1.19 -15.05
C ASN A 54 7.15 0.07 -13.99
N ILE A 55 8.25 0.11 -13.26
CA ILE A 55 8.49 -0.88 -12.19
C ILE A 55 7.49 -0.74 -11.04
N ASP A 56 6.90 0.45 -10.86
CA ASP A 56 5.90 0.70 -9.83
C ASP A 56 4.60 -0.02 -10.14
N SER A 57 4.22 -0.09 -11.42
CA SER A 57 3.09 -0.91 -11.89
C SER A 57 3.27 -2.37 -11.46
N LEU A 58 4.46 -2.95 -11.67
CA LEU A 58 4.78 -4.31 -11.20
C LEU A 58 4.67 -4.47 -9.68
N LEU A 59 5.10 -3.46 -8.91
CA LEU A 59 4.98 -3.47 -7.45
C LEU A 59 3.52 -3.33 -6.99
N TYR A 60 2.71 -2.49 -7.65
CA TYR A 60 1.29 -2.31 -7.34
C TYR A 60 0.48 -3.56 -7.65
N SER A 61 0.76 -4.23 -8.77
CA SER A 61 0.19 -5.54 -9.10
C SER A 61 0.50 -6.60 -8.04
N SER A 62 1.74 -6.61 -7.53
CA SER A 62 2.17 -7.50 -6.45
C SER A 62 1.52 -7.16 -5.10
N ILE A 63 1.33 -5.87 -4.80
CA ILE A 63 0.61 -5.38 -3.63
C ILE A 63 -0.86 -5.80 -3.68
N LYS A 64 -1.55 -5.58 -4.82
CA LYS A 64 -2.92 -6.04 -5.09
C LYS A 64 -3.05 -7.53 -4.77
N SER A 65 -2.17 -8.36 -5.34
CA SER A 65 -2.16 -9.81 -5.09
C SER A 65 -1.97 -10.18 -3.61
N THR A 66 -1.19 -9.37 -2.87
CA THR A 66 -0.99 -9.55 -1.43
C THR A 66 -2.25 -9.19 -0.64
N LEU A 67 -2.97 -8.13 -1.03
CA LEU A 67 -4.25 -7.74 -0.42
C LEU A 67 -5.35 -8.77 -0.71
N GLU A 68 -5.41 -9.33 -1.92
CA GLU A 68 -6.29 -10.46 -2.25
C GLU A 68 -5.99 -11.67 -1.36
N SER A 69 -4.71 -11.98 -1.15
CA SER A 69 -4.29 -13.05 -0.24
C SER A 69 -4.72 -12.79 1.20
N ILE A 70 -4.58 -11.55 1.69
CA ILE A 70 -5.09 -11.13 3.01
C ILE A 70 -6.60 -11.37 3.10
N LYS A 71 -7.36 -10.94 2.09
CA LYS A 71 -8.82 -11.11 2.04
C LYS A 71 -9.20 -12.60 2.11
N MET A 72 -8.54 -13.45 1.32
CA MET A 72 -8.78 -14.90 1.32
C MET A 72 -8.51 -15.54 2.69
N ILE A 73 -7.45 -15.11 3.38
CA ILE A 73 -7.09 -15.63 4.71
C ILE A 73 -8.11 -15.16 5.76
N LEU A 74 -8.50 -13.89 5.74
CA LEU A 74 -9.53 -13.36 6.64
C LEU A 74 -10.89 -14.01 6.40
N GLN A 75 -11.28 -14.27 5.15
CA GLN A 75 -12.52 -15.02 4.86
C GLN A 75 -12.55 -16.42 5.49
N ARG A 76 -11.39 -16.99 5.80
CA ARG A 76 -11.25 -18.25 6.52
C ARG A 76 -11.09 -18.07 8.03
N GLY A 77 -11.05 -16.85 8.56
CA GLY A 77 -10.97 -16.57 9.99
C GLY A 77 -9.57 -16.60 10.60
N HIS A 78 -8.52 -16.73 9.78
CA HIS A 78 -7.14 -16.82 10.25
C HIS A 78 -6.51 -15.42 10.41
N ILE A 79 -6.96 -14.68 11.43
CA ILE A 79 -6.56 -13.27 11.63
C ILE A 79 -5.04 -13.14 11.87
N GLY A 80 -4.44 -14.07 12.61
CA GLY A 80 -3.00 -14.04 12.89
C GLY A 80 -2.16 -14.11 11.61
N ASP A 81 -2.50 -15.05 10.72
CA ASP A 81 -1.84 -15.18 9.41
C ASP A 81 -2.11 -13.98 8.50
N ALA A 82 -3.29 -13.37 8.60
CA ALA A 82 -3.57 -12.12 7.88
C ALA A 82 -2.65 -10.99 8.34
N PHE A 83 -2.34 -10.86 9.64
CA PHE A 83 -1.38 -9.86 10.15
C PHE A 83 0.05 -10.11 9.65
N CYS A 84 0.44 -11.37 9.46
CA CYS A 84 1.72 -11.71 8.83
C CYS A 84 1.80 -11.17 7.39
N LEU A 85 0.72 -11.32 6.60
CA LEU A 85 0.65 -10.74 5.27
C LEU A 85 0.50 -9.21 5.30
N LEU A 86 -0.15 -8.64 6.31
CA LEU A 86 -0.23 -7.19 6.50
C LEU A 86 1.17 -6.59 6.76
N ARG A 87 2.03 -7.30 7.50
CA ARG A 87 3.45 -6.95 7.62
C ARG A 87 4.16 -6.91 6.26
N LYS A 88 3.96 -7.95 5.44
CA LYS A 88 4.53 -8.01 4.09
C LYS A 88 4.04 -6.83 3.24
N TYR A 89 2.75 -6.54 3.27
CA TYR A 89 2.16 -5.39 2.58
C TYR A 89 2.81 -4.07 3.00
N TYR A 90 3.00 -3.86 4.31
CA TYR A 90 3.70 -2.68 4.82
C TYR A 90 5.15 -2.62 4.34
N ASP A 91 5.91 -3.72 4.47
CA ASP A 91 7.29 -3.78 4.01
C ASP A 91 7.38 -3.51 2.48
N SER A 92 6.41 -3.99 1.67
CA SER A 92 6.28 -3.69 0.24
C SER A 92 6.01 -2.22 -0.06
N CYS A 93 5.15 -1.56 0.74
CA CYS A 93 4.88 -0.13 0.60
C CYS A 93 6.16 0.69 0.85
N ILE A 94 6.90 0.40 1.93
CA ILE A 94 8.15 1.10 2.22
C ILE A 94 9.22 0.80 1.17
N LEU A 95 9.29 -0.44 0.66
CA LEU A 95 10.18 -0.80 -0.43
C LEU A 95 9.87 0.00 -1.70
N ASN A 96 8.59 0.18 -2.05
CA ASN A 96 8.19 0.97 -3.21
C ASN A 96 8.63 2.44 -3.09
N LEU A 97 8.38 3.07 -1.93
CA LEU A 97 8.85 4.43 -1.66
C LEU A 97 10.38 4.51 -1.71
N TYR A 98 11.07 3.54 -1.09
CA TYR A 98 12.52 3.46 -1.06
C TYR A 98 13.10 3.41 -2.47
N THR A 99 12.59 2.53 -3.33
CA THR A 99 13.09 2.38 -4.71
C THR A 99 12.90 3.67 -5.50
N ASN A 100 11.77 4.35 -5.37
CA ASN A 100 11.52 5.62 -6.06
C ASN A 100 12.49 6.72 -5.66
N VAL A 101 12.70 6.90 -4.35
CA VAL A 101 13.63 7.90 -3.83
C VAL A 101 15.07 7.51 -4.14
N TYR A 102 15.40 6.22 -4.05
CA TYR A 102 16.73 5.70 -4.36
C TYR A 102 17.08 5.90 -5.84
N LEU A 103 16.16 5.62 -6.76
CA LEU A 103 16.34 5.88 -8.18
C LEU A 103 16.60 7.37 -8.43
N GLU A 104 15.77 8.26 -7.88
CA GLU A 104 15.94 9.70 -8.05
C GLU A 104 17.31 10.19 -7.56
N ASN A 105 17.73 9.79 -6.36
CA ASN A 105 18.96 10.29 -5.73
C ASN A 105 20.24 9.73 -6.36
N ASN A 106 20.14 8.62 -7.09
CA ASN A 106 21.28 7.99 -7.75
C ASN A 106 21.24 8.17 -9.27
N LYS A 107 20.35 9.01 -9.80
CA LYS A 107 20.40 9.45 -11.19
C LYS A 107 21.72 10.17 -11.45
N ASN A 108 22.41 9.74 -12.50
CA ASN A 108 23.64 10.35 -12.95
C ASN A 108 23.53 10.55 -14.47
N GLU A 109 23.81 11.76 -14.96
CA GLU A 109 23.76 12.08 -16.39
C GLU A 109 24.65 11.16 -17.24
N ALA A 110 25.72 10.60 -16.65
CA ALA A 110 26.62 9.66 -17.32
C ALA A 110 26.13 8.20 -17.32
N ASN A 111 25.28 7.80 -16.36
CA ASN A 111 24.80 6.43 -16.20
C ASN A 111 23.28 6.36 -16.34
N LEU A 112 22.82 5.87 -17.49
CA LEU A 112 21.40 5.67 -17.78
C LEU A 112 20.74 4.62 -16.88
N LEU A 113 21.53 3.73 -16.27
CA LEU A 113 21.07 2.62 -15.42
C LEU A 113 21.68 2.73 -14.03
N ILE A 114 20.89 2.41 -13.01
CA ILE A 114 21.30 2.35 -11.62
C ILE A 114 21.56 0.88 -11.27
N GLU A 115 22.84 0.50 -11.22
CA GLU A 115 23.30 -0.90 -11.14
C GLU A 115 22.66 -1.67 -9.98
N ASP A 116 22.53 -1.07 -8.80
CA ASP A 116 21.92 -1.70 -7.64
C ASP A 116 20.45 -2.11 -7.89
N VAL A 117 19.70 -1.27 -8.62
CA VAL A 117 18.31 -1.57 -8.97
C VAL A 117 18.24 -2.61 -10.09
N VAL A 118 19.13 -2.53 -11.09
CA VAL A 118 19.21 -3.54 -12.15
C VAL A 118 19.56 -4.91 -11.59
N HIS A 119 20.57 -5.00 -10.71
CA HIS A 119 20.96 -6.25 -10.08
C HIS A 119 19.86 -6.84 -9.18
N TRP A 120 19.07 -5.98 -8.53
CA TRP A 120 17.88 -6.40 -7.78
C TRP A 120 16.79 -6.96 -8.69
N MET A 121 16.49 -6.28 -9.79
CA MET A 121 15.54 -6.79 -10.80
C MET A 121 16.01 -8.12 -11.40
N ASP A 122 17.32 -8.33 -11.54
CA ASP A 122 17.94 -9.58 -11.97
C ASP A 122 18.00 -10.68 -10.90
N GLY A 123 17.64 -10.37 -9.66
CA GLY A 123 17.76 -11.30 -8.53
C GLY A 123 19.20 -11.66 -8.17
N THR A 124 20.18 -10.93 -8.69
CA THR A 124 21.62 -11.18 -8.47
C THR A 124 22.15 -10.52 -7.20
N LYS A 125 21.53 -9.42 -6.75
CA LYS A 125 21.83 -8.74 -5.49
C LYS A 125 20.55 -8.25 -4.83
N LYS A 126 20.61 -7.97 -3.53
CA LYS A 126 19.54 -7.23 -2.84
C LYS A 126 19.73 -5.73 -3.07
N LEU A 127 18.64 -4.96 -2.96
CA LEU A 127 18.76 -3.50 -2.84
C LEU A 127 19.62 -3.13 -1.62
N PRO A 128 20.28 -1.96 -1.63
CA PRO A 128 21.25 -1.57 -0.60
C PRO A 128 20.56 -1.09 0.68
N HIS A 129 19.87 -2.01 1.36
CA HIS A 129 19.28 -1.84 2.68
C HIS A 129 19.37 -3.14 3.48
N ASP A 130 19.59 -3.04 4.79
CA ASP A 130 19.70 -4.21 5.67
C ASP A 130 18.37 -4.55 6.36
N THR A 131 17.57 -3.52 6.65
CA THR A 131 16.35 -3.65 7.45
C THR A 131 15.28 -2.67 6.99
N PHE A 132 14.04 -2.88 7.45
CA PHE A 132 12.98 -1.88 7.34
C PHE A 132 13.42 -0.51 7.90
N LYS A 133 14.13 -0.52 9.03
CA LYS A 133 14.62 0.71 9.68
C LYS A 133 15.61 1.46 8.80
N SER A 134 16.51 0.77 8.10
CA SER A 134 17.46 1.43 7.20
C SER A 134 16.77 2.05 5.98
N MET A 135 15.72 1.41 5.42
CA MET A 135 14.92 2.01 4.35
C MET A 135 14.22 3.29 4.81
N ARG A 136 13.56 3.25 5.98
CA ARG A 136 12.92 4.45 6.54
C ARG A 136 13.93 5.57 6.81
N GLN A 137 15.06 5.25 7.42
CA GLN A 137 16.12 6.23 7.67
C GLN A 137 16.70 6.82 6.39
N TYR A 138 16.78 6.03 5.31
CA TYR A 138 17.16 6.53 4.00
C TYR A 138 16.12 7.54 3.51
N LEU A 139 14.84 7.16 3.49
CA LEU A 139 13.75 8.02 3.05
C LEU A 139 13.66 9.36 3.82
N GLN A 140 13.93 9.38 5.12
CA GLN A 140 13.89 10.61 5.93
C GLN A 140 15.11 11.53 5.74
N LYS A 141 16.13 11.11 4.98
CA LYS A 141 17.31 11.94 4.69
C LYS A 141 17.14 12.84 3.47
N PHE A 142 16.25 12.49 2.55
CA PHE A 142 16.16 13.15 1.24
C PHE A 142 14.94 14.05 1.14
N GLU A 143 15.15 15.25 0.59
CA GLU A 143 14.15 16.31 0.48
C GLU A 143 12.83 15.81 -0.13
N LYS A 144 12.91 15.02 -1.21
CA LYS A 144 11.77 14.50 -1.98
C LYS A 144 10.77 13.66 -1.16
N SER A 145 11.20 13.08 -0.04
CA SER A 145 10.34 12.23 0.81
C SER A 145 10.32 12.65 2.27
N LYS A 146 11.29 13.44 2.72
CA LYS A 146 11.46 13.77 4.12
C LYS A 146 10.24 14.49 4.69
N GLU A 147 9.79 15.57 4.04
CA GLU A 147 8.73 16.41 4.60
C GLU A 147 7.41 15.66 4.75
N ILE A 148 7.00 14.90 3.72
CA ILE A 148 5.79 14.07 3.80
C ILE A 148 5.94 12.98 4.87
N LEU A 149 7.10 12.34 4.99
CA LEU A 149 7.32 11.29 5.98
C LEU A 149 7.38 11.83 7.40
N ASP A 150 7.98 12.99 7.62
CA ASP A 150 7.99 13.64 8.93
C ASP A 150 6.55 13.99 9.36
N LEU A 151 5.69 14.35 8.41
CA LEU A 151 4.26 14.56 8.65
C LEU A 151 3.52 13.24 8.92
N VAL A 152 3.76 12.20 8.10
CA VAL A 152 3.11 10.89 8.26
C VAL A 152 3.47 10.26 9.61
N PHE A 153 4.76 10.27 9.97
CA PHE A 153 5.32 9.71 11.20
C PHE A 153 5.40 10.72 12.35
N GLN A 154 4.58 11.77 12.34
CA GLN A 154 4.49 12.72 13.46
C GLN A 154 3.99 12.05 14.76
N ASP A 155 3.20 10.99 14.61
CA ASP A 155 2.67 10.16 15.68
C ASP A 155 3.24 8.74 15.62
N GLN A 156 2.91 7.92 16.62
CA GLN A 156 3.40 6.54 16.73
C GLN A 156 2.51 5.51 16.00
N ASN A 157 1.47 5.93 15.27
CA ASN A 157 0.46 5.01 14.73
C ASN A 157 1.08 3.97 13.80
N TYR A 158 2.03 4.40 12.97
CA TYR A 158 2.70 3.56 11.97
C TYR A 158 3.74 2.63 12.57
N GLU A 159 4.43 3.06 13.63
CA GLU A 159 5.32 2.21 14.43
C GLU A 159 4.53 1.14 15.16
N LEU A 160 3.43 1.53 15.81
CA LEU A 160 2.56 0.61 16.53
C LEU A 160 1.88 -0.39 15.57
N THR A 161 1.49 0.06 14.38
CA THR A 161 0.98 -0.82 13.30
C THR A 161 2.02 -1.88 12.97
N ARG A 162 3.27 -1.48 12.73
CA ARG A 162 4.34 -2.43 12.40
C ARG A 162 4.63 -3.38 13.55
N GLN A 163 4.64 -2.88 14.78
CA GLN A 163 4.88 -3.66 15.98
C GLN A 163 3.81 -4.75 16.15
N ARG A 164 2.52 -4.40 16.01
CA ARG A 164 1.41 -5.38 16.06
C ARG A 164 1.58 -6.47 15.02
N CYS A 165 1.85 -6.12 13.75
CA CYS A 165 2.08 -7.13 12.72
C CYS A 165 3.27 -8.05 13.06
N ASN A 166 4.33 -7.50 13.66
CA ASN A 166 5.48 -8.25 14.14
C ASN A 166 5.12 -9.19 15.31
N ASP A 167 4.30 -8.73 16.25
CA ASP A 167 3.84 -9.52 17.40
C ASP A 167 2.96 -10.71 16.98
N HIS A 168 2.14 -10.56 15.94
CA HIS A 168 1.42 -11.68 15.32
C HIS A 168 2.38 -12.65 14.64
N THR A 169 3.35 -12.15 13.86
CA THR A 169 4.34 -12.98 13.14
C THR A 169 5.12 -13.90 14.09
N HIS A 170 5.48 -13.39 15.27
CA HIS A 170 6.30 -14.12 16.23
C HIS A 170 5.49 -14.78 17.35
N TYR A 171 4.16 -14.71 17.30
CA TYR A 171 3.28 -15.17 18.38
C TYR A 171 3.71 -14.64 19.77
N ASN A 172 4.05 -13.35 19.84
CA ASN A 172 4.53 -12.72 21.08
C ASN A 172 3.50 -12.74 22.22
N TYR A 173 2.22 -12.88 21.89
CA TYR A 173 1.11 -13.02 22.84
C TYR A 173 0.28 -14.26 22.52
N PHE A 174 -0.23 -14.93 23.56
CA PHE A 174 -1.01 -16.15 23.36
C PHE A 174 -2.33 -15.90 22.61
N ASP A 175 -2.93 -14.72 22.79
CA ASP A 175 -4.10 -14.30 22.00
C ASP A 175 -3.82 -14.30 20.50
N ASN A 176 -2.58 -14.03 20.07
CA ASN A 176 -2.20 -14.09 18.65
C ASN A 176 -2.22 -15.53 18.11
N VAL A 177 -1.97 -16.52 18.97
CA VAL A 177 -2.12 -17.94 18.65
C VAL A 177 -3.61 -18.29 18.55
N LEU A 178 -4.39 -17.89 19.55
CA LEU A 178 -5.82 -18.20 19.64
C LEU A 178 -6.62 -17.58 18.48
N VAL A 179 -6.34 -16.33 18.13
CA VAL A 179 -7.07 -15.63 17.06
C VAL A 179 -6.81 -16.24 15.67
N ASN A 180 -5.75 -17.05 15.51
CA ASN A 180 -5.49 -17.74 14.25
C ASN A 180 -6.31 -19.04 14.09
N ASP A 181 -6.77 -19.64 15.19
CA ASP A 181 -7.67 -20.79 15.16
C ASP A 181 -9.12 -20.33 14.94
N ASN A 182 -9.66 -20.60 13.75
CA ASN A 182 -11.01 -20.19 13.37
C ASN A 182 -12.12 -21.10 13.96
N ARG A 183 -11.78 -22.18 14.66
CA ARG A 183 -12.74 -23.06 15.35
C ARG A 183 -12.86 -22.74 16.83
N LEU A 184 -11.87 -22.06 17.38
CA LEU A 184 -11.87 -21.64 18.77
C LEU A 184 -12.60 -20.30 18.91
N HIS A 185 -13.61 -20.27 19.77
CA HIS A 185 -14.25 -19.02 20.14
C HIS A 185 -13.26 -18.15 20.93
N PHE A 186 -12.98 -16.96 20.41
CA PHE A 186 -12.14 -15.96 21.03
C PHE A 186 -12.95 -14.66 21.16
N VAL A 187 -13.18 -14.22 22.40
CA VAL A 187 -14.12 -13.14 22.72
C VAL A 187 -13.76 -11.83 22.02
N ASP A 188 -12.46 -11.53 21.88
CA ASP A 188 -11.99 -10.28 21.28
C ASP A 188 -11.74 -10.37 19.77
N ARG A 189 -12.27 -11.41 19.09
CA ARG A 189 -12.02 -11.63 17.66
C ARG A 189 -12.45 -10.46 16.78
N ILE A 190 -13.62 -9.88 17.05
CA ILE A 190 -14.11 -8.70 16.33
C ILE A 190 -13.25 -7.46 16.66
N GLU A 191 -12.75 -7.34 17.88
CA GLU A 191 -11.80 -6.28 18.23
C GLU A 191 -10.49 -6.43 17.44
N GLN A 192 -9.96 -7.65 17.32
CA GLN A 192 -8.77 -7.92 16.50
C GLN A 192 -9.00 -7.58 15.03
N LEU A 193 -10.21 -7.82 14.50
CA LEU A 193 -10.57 -7.45 13.14
C LEU A 193 -10.69 -5.93 12.95
N ASN A 194 -11.19 -5.20 13.96
CA ASN A 194 -11.16 -3.73 13.98
C ASN A 194 -9.73 -3.18 14.03
N ARG A 195 -8.85 -3.78 14.84
CA ARG A 195 -7.42 -3.43 14.90
C ARG A 195 -6.74 -3.68 13.55
N PHE A 196 -6.99 -4.84 12.95
CA PHE A 196 -6.49 -5.19 11.62
C PHE A 196 -6.89 -4.14 10.58
N GLN A 197 -8.17 -3.74 10.58
CA GLN A 197 -8.65 -2.73 9.66
C GLN A 197 -7.95 -1.39 9.84
N ASN A 198 -7.81 -0.91 11.08
CA ASN A 198 -7.12 0.35 11.34
C ASN A 198 -5.66 0.30 10.82
N ASP A 199 -4.99 -0.83 11.02
CA ASP A 199 -3.61 -1.05 10.56
C ASP A 199 -3.52 -1.09 9.02
N LEU A 200 -4.45 -1.77 8.36
CA LEU A 200 -4.59 -1.78 6.91
C LEU A 200 -4.76 -0.36 6.36
N GLU A 201 -5.71 0.39 6.90
CA GLU A 201 -6.01 1.75 6.49
C GLU A 201 -4.83 2.69 6.73
N ASN A 202 -4.11 2.54 7.85
CA ASN A 202 -2.90 3.30 8.11
C ASN A 202 -1.87 3.05 7.00
N ILE A 203 -1.52 1.79 6.73
CA ILE A 203 -0.53 1.44 5.71
C ILE A 203 -0.93 1.99 4.33
N PHE A 204 -2.22 1.88 3.98
CA PHE A 204 -2.77 2.43 2.75
C PHE A 204 -2.56 3.95 2.66
N VAL A 205 -2.97 4.70 3.70
CA VAL A 205 -2.80 6.16 3.74
C VAL A 205 -1.33 6.56 3.67
N LEU A 206 -0.43 5.88 4.39
CA LEU A 206 1.02 6.12 4.29
C LEU A 206 1.51 5.97 2.86
N HIS A 207 1.21 4.84 2.22
CA HIS A 207 1.74 4.54 0.90
C HIS A 207 1.23 5.53 -0.15
N VAL A 208 -0.09 5.71 -0.20
CA VAL A 208 -0.76 6.54 -1.19
C VAL A 208 -0.36 8.02 -1.04
N SER A 209 -0.32 8.52 0.20
CA SER A 209 0.08 9.91 0.45
C SER A 209 1.54 10.18 0.04
N CYS A 210 2.45 9.26 0.40
CA CYS A 210 3.86 9.40 0.08
C CYS A 210 4.11 9.28 -1.43
N ILE A 211 3.47 8.33 -2.12
CA ILE A 211 3.70 8.17 -3.55
C ILE A 211 3.16 9.36 -4.35
N PHE A 212 2.00 9.92 -3.97
CA PHE A 212 1.47 11.11 -4.64
C PHE A 212 2.28 12.37 -4.39
N HIS A 213 3.04 12.43 -3.29
CA HIS A 213 4.03 13.48 -3.11
C HIS A 213 5.30 13.22 -3.96
N ILE A 214 5.86 12.01 -3.89
CA ILE A 214 7.13 11.65 -4.53
C ILE A 214 6.99 11.62 -6.07
N ASN A 215 5.89 11.08 -6.58
CA ASN A 215 5.58 10.92 -8.00
C ASN A 215 4.20 11.52 -8.30
N ASN A 216 4.08 12.84 -8.19
CA ASN A 216 2.80 13.53 -8.35
C ASN A 216 2.09 13.27 -9.69
N HIS A 217 2.84 13.03 -10.78
CA HIS A 217 2.30 12.68 -12.09
C HIS A 217 1.55 11.34 -12.11
N TYR A 218 1.71 10.47 -11.09
CA TYR A 218 0.87 9.28 -10.95
C TYR A 218 -0.58 9.60 -10.60
N MET A 219 -0.87 10.86 -10.24
CA MET A 219 -2.25 11.31 -10.07
C MET A 219 -2.94 11.65 -11.40
N MET A 220 -2.20 11.71 -12.51
CA MET A 220 -2.69 12.25 -13.78
C MET A 220 -3.83 11.41 -14.36
N SER A 221 -4.87 12.08 -14.88
CA SER A 221 -5.93 11.44 -15.65
C SER A 221 -5.40 10.83 -16.96
N GLY A 222 -6.05 9.78 -17.44
CA GLY A 222 -5.77 9.15 -18.72
C GLY A 222 -5.95 10.09 -19.91
N ASP A 223 -6.80 11.12 -19.81
CA ASP A 223 -7.16 12.03 -20.91
C ASP A 223 -5.96 12.57 -21.69
N TYR A 224 -4.91 12.96 -20.98
CA TYR A 224 -3.69 13.49 -21.60
C TYR A 224 -2.92 12.40 -22.38
N MET A 225 -2.73 11.24 -21.75
CA MET A 225 -2.01 10.12 -22.36
C MET A 225 -2.79 9.52 -23.53
N ASP A 226 -4.09 9.30 -23.36
CA ASP A 226 -4.99 8.81 -24.40
C ASP A 226 -4.95 9.72 -25.63
N SER A 227 -5.01 11.05 -25.42
CA SER A 227 -4.90 12.01 -26.51
C SER A 227 -3.60 11.82 -27.30
N LEU A 228 -2.46 11.66 -26.61
CA LEU A 228 -1.17 11.42 -27.25
C LEU A 228 -1.13 10.07 -28.00
N GLU A 229 -1.68 9.01 -27.41
CA GLU A 229 -1.73 7.68 -28.01
C GLU A 229 -2.58 7.64 -29.29
N TYR A 230 -3.70 8.37 -29.31
CA TYR A 230 -4.54 8.52 -30.50
C TYR A 230 -4.04 9.57 -31.50
N GLY A 231 -2.90 10.22 -31.24
CA GLY A 231 -2.34 11.27 -32.11
C GLY A 231 -3.19 12.56 -32.14
N ILE A 232 -4.02 12.76 -31.12
CA ILE A 232 -4.85 13.95 -30.91
C ILE A 232 -4.05 14.95 -30.07
N LYS A 233 -4.13 16.25 -30.40
CA LYS A 233 -3.53 17.29 -29.57
C LYS A 233 -4.24 17.31 -28.20
N PRO A 234 -3.54 17.06 -27.08
CA PRO A 234 -4.17 17.10 -25.76
C PRO A 234 -4.73 18.48 -25.44
N GLU A 235 -5.79 18.52 -24.63
CA GLU A 235 -6.37 19.77 -24.14
C GLU A 235 -5.35 20.52 -23.27
N GLU A 236 -5.32 21.84 -23.38
CA GLU A 236 -4.38 22.66 -22.62
C GLU A 236 -4.60 22.50 -21.11
N GLY A 237 -3.57 22.05 -20.40
CA GLY A 237 -3.61 21.85 -18.95
C GLY A 237 -4.22 20.52 -18.50
N SER A 238 -4.57 19.62 -19.44
CA SER A 238 -5.04 18.25 -19.15
C SER A 238 -3.97 17.38 -18.48
N GLN A 239 -2.68 17.69 -18.67
CA GLN A 239 -1.57 17.02 -17.98
C GLN A 239 -1.58 17.21 -16.44
N TYR A 240 -2.42 18.11 -15.93
CA TYR A 240 -2.58 18.37 -14.50
C TYR A 240 -3.93 17.90 -13.96
N TRP A 241 -4.79 17.30 -14.79
CA TRP A 241 -6.05 16.73 -14.33
C TRP A 241 -5.79 15.48 -13.50
N VAL A 242 -6.61 15.27 -12.48
CA VAL A 242 -6.48 14.12 -11.58
C VAL A 242 -7.48 13.04 -11.99
N ALA A 243 -7.06 11.78 -12.01
CA ALA A 243 -7.95 10.66 -12.29
C ALA A 243 -9.05 10.55 -11.22
N ASP A 244 -10.28 10.23 -11.61
CA ASP A 244 -11.44 10.22 -10.70
C ASP A 244 -11.23 9.29 -9.49
N PHE A 245 -10.74 8.06 -9.72
CA PHE A 245 -10.49 7.10 -8.64
C PHE A 245 -9.46 7.59 -7.61
N ILE A 246 -8.55 8.48 -8.01
CA ILE A 246 -7.56 9.11 -7.14
C ILE A 246 -8.20 10.22 -6.31
N GLN A 247 -9.04 11.05 -6.94
CA GLN A 247 -9.80 12.08 -6.24
C GLN A 247 -10.74 11.47 -5.20
N GLU A 248 -11.42 10.36 -5.53
CA GLU A 248 -12.25 9.60 -4.60
C GLU A 248 -11.47 9.13 -3.37
N ILE A 249 -10.29 8.53 -3.54
CA ILE A 249 -9.45 8.11 -2.40
C ILE A 249 -8.96 9.31 -1.57
N PHE A 250 -8.62 10.42 -2.22
CA PHE A 250 -8.24 11.64 -1.53
C PHE A 250 -9.36 12.14 -0.62
N ASP A 251 -10.58 12.25 -1.14
CA ASP A 251 -11.72 12.80 -0.40
C ASP A 251 -12.27 11.83 0.65
N ASP A 252 -12.43 10.56 0.31
CA ASP A 252 -13.07 9.57 1.18
C ASP A 252 -12.15 9.01 2.26
N VAL A 253 -10.84 8.96 2.00
CA VAL A 253 -9.88 8.24 2.87
C VAL A 253 -8.84 9.18 3.44
N ILE A 254 -8.03 9.83 2.60
CA ILE A 254 -6.87 10.61 3.07
C ILE A 254 -7.34 11.85 3.82
N LYS A 255 -8.28 12.62 3.26
CA LYS A 255 -8.82 13.84 3.86
C LYS A 255 -9.54 13.59 5.17
N VAL A 256 -10.29 12.49 5.26
CA VAL A 256 -11.00 12.10 6.48
C VAL A 256 -10.03 11.73 7.59
N LYS A 257 -8.94 11.03 7.27
CA LYS A 257 -8.01 10.51 8.28
C LYS A 257 -6.87 11.46 8.63
N ARG A 258 -6.35 12.17 7.63
CA ARG A 258 -5.11 12.97 7.69
C ARG A 258 -5.28 14.26 6.86
N PRO A 259 -6.20 15.17 7.23
CA PRO A 259 -6.44 16.40 6.46
C PRO A 259 -5.18 17.27 6.28
N GLU A 260 -4.26 17.26 7.24
CA GLU A 260 -2.98 17.97 7.16
C GLU A 260 -2.06 17.44 6.05
N ILE A 261 -2.15 16.14 5.73
CA ILE A 261 -1.43 15.55 4.61
C ILE A 261 -2.01 16.03 3.27
N VAL A 262 -3.33 16.16 3.18
CA VAL A 262 -3.99 16.66 1.96
C VAL A 262 -3.55 18.09 1.65
N GLU A 263 -3.58 18.97 2.66
CA GLU A 263 -3.10 20.35 2.50
C GLU A 263 -1.62 20.41 2.10
N PHE A 264 -0.80 19.54 2.70
CA PHE A 264 0.60 19.42 2.32
C PHE A 264 0.78 18.99 0.86
N ILE A 265 0.07 17.97 0.40
CA ILE A 265 0.19 17.50 -0.99
C ILE A 265 -0.31 18.56 -1.97
N LYS A 266 -1.48 19.18 -1.71
CA LYS A 266 -2.04 20.26 -2.55
C LYS A 266 -1.08 21.43 -2.73
N LYS A 267 -0.34 21.80 -1.68
CA LYS A 267 0.65 22.88 -1.74
C LYS A 267 1.90 22.52 -2.55
N ASN A 268 2.23 21.23 -2.64
CA ASN A 268 3.48 20.72 -3.20
C ASN A 268 3.29 19.99 -4.54
N THR A 269 2.12 20.11 -5.17
CA THR A 269 1.83 19.49 -6.46
C THR A 269 1.24 20.50 -7.45
N ALA A 270 1.52 20.29 -8.74
CA ALA A 270 0.86 21.02 -9.81
C ALA A 270 -0.49 20.36 -10.22
N MET A 271 -0.76 19.16 -9.73
CA MET A 271 -1.99 18.42 -10.02
C MET A 271 -3.21 19.11 -9.40
N LYS A 272 -4.31 19.17 -10.15
CA LYS A 272 -5.54 19.87 -9.77
C LYS A 272 -6.43 19.03 -8.84
N LEU A 273 -5.90 18.69 -7.66
CA LEU A 273 -6.68 18.05 -6.59
C LEU A 273 -7.76 19.00 -6.08
N THR A 274 -9.01 18.54 -6.04
CA THR A 274 -10.15 19.32 -5.52
C THR A 274 -10.31 19.22 -4.01
#